data_AF-A0A441VX85-F1
#
_entry.id   AF-A0A441VX85-F1
#
_cell.length_a   1.000
_cell.length_b   1.000
_cell.length_c   1.000
_cell.angle_alpha   90.00
_cell.angle_beta   90.00
_cell.angle_gamma   90.00
#
_symmetry.space_group_name_H-M   'P 1'
#
loop_
_entity.id
_entity.type
_entity.pdbx_description
1 polymer ?
#
loop_
_entity_poly.entity_id
_entity_poly.type
_entity_poly.pdbx_seq_one_letter_code
_entity_poly.pdbx_strand_id
1 'polypeptide(L)'
;MKSVLLGACLALSLSSTAPAQTFDWSGHLGKPFADLEAALGKAAQCDRGGFSIPVKWVGLDTTLEDDLYDPVRTNDFAPITLSGPVDLSSDRDEERFFKVDRVSYLTCVLGREATATAYAADDLVVRINIEYDRCESRAKRKPFGFQDTTFEFFACEGVDMTEKNFDTALYQSIKARGKPGYNKQGDPGMLNFAWSGSAHGAFAATERRTMVDFGCDIRGEASRQLPPSVMKYRCLIDVENGDPSRWSATAMYEIFSPGIVFDDVSTRLTARRLFIDMPAEQAAAAAIRPELQAMIDGIKTQISDRKAQKASDDGAVSNVLGAGN
;
A
#
# COMPACT_ATOMS: atom_id res chain seq x y z
N MET A 1 -16.01 4.23 77.66
CA MET A 1 -17.28 4.02 76.93
C MET A 1 -17.32 4.93 75.72
N LYS A 2 -17.76 4.38 74.58
CA LYS A 2 -18.09 5.01 73.28
C LYS A 2 -16.94 5.28 72.29
N SER A 3 -16.79 4.33 71.38
CA SER A 3 -16.42 4.51 69.97
C SER A 3 -17.29 5.57 69.29
N VAL A 4 -16.79 6.21 68.22
CA VAL A 4 -17.53 6.45 66.96
C VAL A 4 -16.58 6.98 65.87
N LEU A 5 -16.50 6.16 64.82
CA LEU A 5 -16.30 6.37 63.38
C LEU A 5 -15.08 7.07 62.75
N LEU A 6 -14.48 6.25 61.88
CA LEU A 6 -13.65 6.53 60.72
C LEU A 6 -14.18 7.69 59.86
N GLY A 7 -13.27 8.56 59.44
CA GLY A 7 -13.37 9.39 58.24
C GLY A 7 -12.13 9.17 57.37
N ALA A 8 -12.03 8.01 56.72
CA ALA A 8 -11.06 7.82 55.67
C ALA A 8 -11.53 8.60 54.45
N CYS A 9 -10.95 9.80 54.22
CA CYS A 9 -10.98 10.43 52.91
C CYS A 9 -10.23 9.50 51.95
N LEU A 10 -10.96 8.63 51.26
CA LEU A 10 -10.53 8.13 49.97
C LEU A 10 -10.38 9.35 49.07
N ALA A 11 -9.15 9.84 48.95
CA ALA A 11 -8.73 10.49 47.73
C ALA A 11 -8.87 9.41 46.64
N LEU A 12 -10.03 9.40 45.97
CA LEU A 12 -10.15 8.82 44.65
C LEU A 12 -9.14 9.59 43.79
N SER A 13 -7.91 9.08 43.75
CA SER A 13 -7.05 9.23 42.60
C SER A 13 -7.86 8.68 41.42
N LEU A 14 -8.62 9.58 40.79
CA LEU A 14 -9.00 9.46 39.41
C LEU A 14 -7.68 9.27 38.69
N SER A 15 -7.30 8.01 38.51
CA SER A 15 -6.34 7.60 37.51
C SER A 15 -6.93 8.11 36.21
N SER A 16 -6.56 9.34 35.84
CA SER A 16 -6.71 9.81 34.49
C SER A 16 -6.02 8.74 33.66
N THR A 17 -6.80 7.90 33.02
CA THR A 17 -6.32 7.08 31.91
C THR A 17 -5.94 8.09 30.85
N ALA A 18 -4.71 8.60 30.97
CA ALA A 18 -3.98 9.19 29.88
C ALA A 18 -4.20 8.24 28.69
N PRO A 19 -4.52 8.77 27.49
CA PRO A 19 -4.67 7.91 26.33
C PRO A 19 -3.40 7.06 26.26
N ALA A 20 -3.58 5.75 26.11
CA ALA A 20 -2.47 4.83 25.86
C ALA A 20 -1.54 5.51 24.86
N GLN A 21 -0.28 5.74 25.25
CA GLN A 21 0.70 6.44 24.44
C GLN A 21 0.61 5.89 23.02
N THR A 22 0.15 6.70 22.09
CA THR A 22 0.05 6.32 20.68
C THR A 22 1.46 5.99 20.24
N PHE A 23 1.69 4.75 19.83
CA PHE A 23 2.99 4.29 19.34
C PHE A 23 3.54 5.27 18.28
N ASP A 24 4.76 5.75 18.47
CA ASP A 24 5.40 6.72 17.57
C ASP A 24 6.02 6.01 16.36
N TRP A 25 5.16 5.72 15.38
CA TRP A 25 5.56 5.08 14.12
C TRP A 25 6.60 5.90 13.34
N SER A 26 6.43 7.22 13.29
CA SER A 26 7.34 8.14 12.62
C SER A 26 8.74 8.13 13.23
N GLY A 27 8.84 7.96 14.55
CA GLY A 27 10.10 7.86 15.28
C GLY A 27 10.94 6.62 14.95
N HIS A 28 10.41 5.68 14.16
CA HIS A 28 11.14 4.50 13.69
C HIS A 28 11.68 4.62 12.25
N LEU A 29 11.34 5.69 11.53
CA LEU A 29 11.98 5.98 10.24
C LEU A 29 13.48 6.27 10.44
N GLY A 30 14.32 5.71 9.57
CA GLY A 30 15.77 5.80 9.63
C GLY A 30 16.42 4.95 10.74
N LYS A 31 15.66 4.05 11.38
CA LYS A 31 16.19 3.12 12.39
C LYS A 31 16.20 1.67 11.88
N PRO A 32 17.00 0.79 12.51
CA PRO A 32 16.97 -0.64 12.20
C PRO A 32 15.65 -1.32 12.51
N PHE A 33 15.36 -2.43 11.81
CA PHE A 33 14.18 -3.26 12.13
C PHE A 33 14.17 -3.75 13.57
N ALA A 34 15.35 -4.03 14.14
CA ALA A 34 15.49 -4.47 15.53
C ALA A 34 14.89 -3.45 16.53
N ASP A 35 15.03 -2.14 16.26
CA ASP A 35 14.47 -1.09 17.12
C ASP A 35 12.94 -1.07 17.05
N LEU A 36 12.38 -1.28 15.86
CA LEU A 36 10.93 -1.36 15.66
C LEU A 36 10.35 -2.62 16.31
N GLU A 37 10.97 -3.78 16.11
CA GLU A 37 10.57 -5.05 16.74
C GLU A 37 10.64 -4.96 18.27
N ALA A 38 11.72 -4.37 18.80
CA ALA A 38 11.89 -4.19 20.24
C ALA A 38 10.81 -3.27 20.83
N ALA A 39 10.45 -2.19 20.13
CA ALA A 39 9.41 -1.26 20.58
C ALA A 39 8.00 -1.87 20.52
N LEU A 40 7.70 -2.68 19.50
CA LEU A 40 6.43 -3.42 19.41
C LEU A 40 6.34 -4.53 20.48
N GLY A 41 7.49 -5.10 20.84
CA GLY A 41 7.61 -6.11 21.89
C GLY A 41 6.82 -7.38 21.59
N LYS A 42 6.47 -8.11 22.65
CA LYS A 42 5.80 -9.43 22.55
C LYS A 42 4.36 -9.37 22.01
N ALA A 43 3.80 -8.18 21.85
CA ALA A 43 2.44 -8.01 21.32
C ALA A 43 2.39 -8.16 19.79
N ALA A 44 3.55 -8.10 19.11
CA ALA A 44 3.66 -8.28 17.67
C ALA A 44 4.33 -9.61 17.32
N GLN A 45 3.86 -10.23 16.25
CA GLN A 45 4.54 -11.35 15.59
C GLN A 45 5.12 -10.85 14.29
N CYS A 46 6.45 -10.80 14.21
CA CYS A 46 7.15 -10.19 13.07
C CYS A 46 7.92 -11.23 12.27
N ASP A 47 7.77 -11.15 10.94
CA ASP A 47 8.50 -11.95 9.97
C ASP A 47 9.23 -11.04 8.98
N ARG A 48 10.49 -11.37 8.67
CA ARG A 48 11.32 -10.66 7.70
C ARG A 48 11.29 -11.35 6.34
N GLY A 49 11.33 -10.57 5.28
CA GLY A 49 11.37 -11.07 3.90
C GLY A 49 12.20 -10.21 2.96
N GLY A 50 12.58 -10.80 1.83
CA GLY A 50 13.27 -10.11 0.75
C GLY A 50 12.29 -9.34 -0.15
N PHE A 51 12.71 -8.18 -0.65
CA PHE A 51 11.90 -7.38 -1.56
C PHE A 51 12.18 -7.74 -3.02
N SER A 52 11.14 -7.70 -3.85
CA SER A 52 11.26 -7.95 -5.28
C SER A 52 10.29 -7.09 -6.07
N ILE A 53 10.75 -6.59 -7.21
CA ILE A 53 9.94 -5.77 -8.12
C ILE A 53 9.43 -6.65 -9.26
N PRO A 54 8.11 -6.68 -9.52
CA PRO A 54 7.58 -7.41 -10.67
C PRO A 54 8.02 -6.73 -11.99
N VAL A 55 8.59 -7.49 -12.92
CA VAL A 55 9.03 -7.02 -14.25
C VAL A 55 8.27 -7.79 -15.31
N LYS A 56 6.94 -7.64 -15.31
CA LYS A 56 6.03 -8.51 -16.06
C LYS A 56 5.99 -8.25 -17.56
N TRP A 57 6.24 -7.01 -17.96
CA TRP A 57 6.08 -6.53 -19.33
C TRP A 57 7.21 -5.57 -19.70
N VAL A 58 7.98 -5.92 -20.72
CA VAL A 58 9.06 -5.07 -21.25
C VAL A 58 8.88 -4.92 -22.76
N GLY A 59 8.82 -3.68 -23.21
CA GLY A 59 8.88 -3.26 -24.61
C GLY A 59 10.15 -2.43 -24.88
N LEU A 60 10.33 -2.00 -26.14
CA LEU A 60 11.44 -1.11 -26.48
C LEU A 60 11.28 0.30 -25.85
N ASP A 61 10.03 0.71 -25.62
CA ASP A 61 9.61 1.96 -25.01
C ASP A 61 9.63 1.93 -23.47
N THR A 62 9.91 0.78 -22.84
CA THR A 62 9.95 0.66 -21.38
C THR A 62 10.95 1.65 -20.77
N THR A 63 10.51 2.39 -19.75
CA THR A 63 11.32 3.34 -19.00
C THR A 63 11.35 2.99 -17.52
N LEU A 64 12.33 3.56 -16.80
CA LEU A 64 12.45 3.47 -15.36
C LEU A 64 12.15 4.81 -14.69
N GLU A 65 11.27 4.78 -13.70
CA GLU A 65 10.93 5.90 -12.81
C GLU A 65 11.66 5.77 -11.46
N ASP A 66 11.87 6.91 -10.78
CA ASP A 66 12.47 6.96 -9.45
C ASP A 66 11.42 6.61 -8.36
N ASP A 67 10.95 5.37 -8.40
CA ASP A 67 10.01 4.78 -7.43
C ASP A 67 10.52 3.39 -7.02
N LEU A 68 10.62 3.14 -5.72
CA LEU A 68 11.16 1.89 -5.18
C LEU A 68 10.27 0.68 -5.47
N TYR A 69 8.95 0.88 -5.58
CA TYR A 69 7.95 -0.19 -5.57
C TYR A 69 7.38 -0.51 -6.94
N ASP A 70 7.26 0.49 -7.81
CA ASP A 70 6.78 0.34 -9.18
C ASP A 70 7.66 1.10 -10.18
N PRO A 71 8.99 0.84 -10.24
CA PRO A 71 9.89 1.61 -11.09
C PRO A 71 9.70 1.37 -12.60
N VAL A 72 9.06 0.27 -13.01
CA VAL A 72 9.00 -0.13 -14.42
C VAL A 72 7.74 0.42 -15.09
N ARG A 73 7.91 1.27 -16.10
CA ARG A 73 6.80 1.79 -16.93
C ARG A 73 6.95 1.34 -18.36
N THR A 74 5.87 0.81 -18.94
CA THR A 74 5.78 0.47 -20.36
C THR A 74 4.54 1.18 -20.90
N ASN A 75 4.70 2.02 -21.92
CA ASN A 75 3.61 2.84 -22.44
C ASN A 75 2.72 2.05 -23.42
N ASP A 76 3.25 0.99 -24.01
CA ASP A 76 2.50 0.10 -24.89
C ASP A 76 1.66 -0.92 -24.09
N PHE A 77 0.42 -0.51 -23.77
CA PHE A 77 -0.65 -1.43 -23.39
C PHE A 77 -1.18 -2.13 -24.66
N ALA A 78 -0.37 -3.01 -25.27
CA ALA A 78 -0.84 -3.79 -26.42
C ALA A 78 -1.90 -4.80 -25.96
N PRO A 79 -3.13 -4.76 -26.48
CA PRO A 79 -4.17 -5.72 -26.10
C PRO A 79 -3.74 -7.14 -26.49
N ILE A 80 -4.02 -8.10 -25.60
CA ILE A 80 -3.73 -9.52 -25.80
C ILE A 80 -4.49 -10.02 -27.03
N THR A 81 -3.80 -10.24 -28.15
CA THR A 81 -4.34 -10.94 -29.31
C THR A 81 -4.09 -12.44 -29.16
N LEU A 82 -5.07 -13.16 -28.61
CA LEU A 82 -5.05 -14.63 -28.47
C LEU A 82 -5.01 -15.38 -29.82
N SER A 83 -5.22 -14.69 -30.93
CA SER A 83 -5.33 -15.27 -32.27
C SER A 83 -4.64 -14.43 -33.36
N GLY A 84 -3.64 -13.64 -32.98
CA GLY A 84 -2.83 -12.81 -33.90
C GLY A 84 -1.41 -13.34 -34.12
N PRO A 85 -0.65 -12.75 -35.07
CA PRO A 85 0.79 -12.98 -35.16
C PRO A 85 1.46 -12.65 -33.82
N VAL A 86 2.46 -13.44 -33.44
CA VAL A 86 3.23 -13.24 -32.20
C VAL A 86 3.78 -11.82 -32.20
N ASP A 87 3.43 -11.04 -31.17
CA ASP A 87 4.02 -9.73 -30.98
C ASP A 87 5.50 -9.89 -30.62
N LEU A 88 6.37 -9.54 -31.56
CA LEU A 88 7.82 -9.57 -31.37
C LEU A 88 8.36 -8.30 -30.73
N SER A 89 7.50 -7.30 -30.47
CA SER A 89 7.88 -5.99 -29.93
C SER A 89 7.88 -5.89 -28.41
N SER A 90 7.32 -6.89 -27.75
CA SER A 90 7.27 -6.98 -26.31
C SER A 90 7.79 -8.33 -25.82
N ASP A 91 8.14 -8.37 -24.54
CA ASP A 91 8.47 -9.56 -23.78
C ASP A 91 7.59 -9.59 -22.54
N ARG A 92 6.77 -10.63 -22.43
CA ARG A 92 5.84 -10.84 -21.32
C ARG A 92 6.23 -12.07 -20.54
N ASP A 93 6.35 -11.90 -19.24
CA ASP A 93 6.70 -12.97 -18.31
C ASP A 93 6.09 -12.65 -16.94
N GLU A 94 4.96 -13.28 -16.61
CA GLU A 94 4.23 -12.98 -15.39
C GLU A 94 4.96 -13.40 -14.11
N GLU A 95 5.92 -14.32 -14.25
CA GLU A 95 6.72 -14.86 -13.16
C GLU A 95 8.06 -14.12 -13.00
N ARG A 96 8.33 -13.11 -13.83
CA ARG A 96 9.58 -12.36 -13.77
C ARG A 96 9.57 -11.35 -12.64
N PHE A 97 10.56 -11.48 -11.77
CA PHE A 97 10.83 -10.54 -10.69
C PHE A 97 12.30 -10.12 -10.68
N PHE A 98 12.54 -8.85 -10.42
CA PHE A 98 13.85 -8.34 -10.06
C PHE A 98 14.02 -8.41 -8.55
N LYS A 99 14.90 -9.30 -8.08
CA LYS A 99 15.21 -9.44 -6.66
C LYS A 99 16.08 -8.27 -6.21
N VAL A 100 15.67 -7.59 -5.15
CA VAL A 100 16.39 -6.44 -4.60
C VAL A 100 17.11 -6.87 -3.33
N ASP A 101 18.43 -6.98 -3.37
CA ASP A 101 19.20 -7.48 -2.22
C ASP A 101 19.37 -6.43 -1.10
N ARG A 102 19.32 -5.15 -1.46
CA ARG A 102 19.51 -4.03 -0.51
C ARG A 102 18.23 -3.56 0.18
N VAL A 103 17.08 -4.09 -0.25
CA VAL A 103 15.78 -3.73 0.30
C VAL A 103 15.13 -4.98 0.88
N SER A 104 14.65 -4.83 2.10
CA SER A 104 13.95 -5.89 2.81
C SER A 104 12.69 -5.33 3.44
N TYR A 105 11.80 -6.23 3.84
CA TYR A 105 10.62 -5.85 4.60
C TYR A 105 10.52 -6.66 5.88
N LEU A 106 9.84 -6.06 6.85
CA LEU A 106 9.43 -6.64 8.10
C LEU A 106 7.90 -6.52 8.18
N THR A 107 7.22 -7.66 8.26
CA THR A 107 5.77 -7.70 8.45
C THR A 107 5.46 -8.12 9.88
N CYS A 108 4.84 -7.24 10.65
CA CYS A 108 4.44 -7.45 12.03
C CYS A 108 2.91 -7.52 12.14
N VAL A 109 2.39 -8.66 12.59
CA VAL A 109 0.98 -8.82 12.94
C VAL A 109 0.76 -8.30 14.37
N LEU A 110 -0.10 -7.29 14.51
CA LEU A 110 -0.40 -6.61 15.77
C LEU A 110 -1.72 -7.16 16.33
N GLY A 111 -1.64 -8.32 17.00
CA GLY A 111 -2.82 -9.04 17.45
C GLY A 111 -3.80 -9.34 16.31
N ARG A 112 -5.10 -9.11 16.54
CA ARG A 112 -6.16 -9.23 15.52
C ARG A 112 -6.44 -7.91 14.80
N GLU A 113 -5.71 -6.85 15.14
CA GLU A 113 -6.16 -5.48 14.90
C GLU A 113 -5.52 -4.83 13.69
N ALA A 114 -4.26 -5.15 13.42
CA ALA A 114 -3.55 -4.56 12.30
C ALA A 114 -2.36 -5.42 11.86
N THR A 115 -1.87 -5.15 10.65
CA THR A 115 -0.60 -5.62 10.14
C THR A 115 0.25 -4.41 9.77
N ALA A 116 1.44 -4.31 10.32
CA ALA A 116 2.42 -3.29 9.97
C ALA A 116 3.51 -3.90 9.07
N THR A 117 3.70 -3.35 7.88
CA THR A 117 4.78 -3.70 6.97
C THR A 117 5.75 -2.53 6.89
N ALA A 118 6.93 -2.71 7.47
CA ALA A 118 8.04 -1.79 7.36
C ALA A 118 8.98 -2.24 6.25
N TYR A 119 9.45 -1.30 5.44
CA TYR A 119 10.45 -1.51 4.41
C TYR A 119 11.73 -0.80 4.82
N ALA A 120 12.87 -1.47 4.63
CA ALA A 120 14.17 -0.92 4.93
C ALA A 120 15.09 -1.02 3.72
N ALA A 121 15.90 0.02 3.51
CA ALA A 121 17.01 0.04 2.59
C ALA A 121 18.31 0.04 3.41
N ASP A 122 19.21 -0.90 3.13
CA ASP A 122 20.44 -1.10 3.90
C ASP A 122 20.19 -1.19 5.43
N ASP A 123 19.13 -1.92 5.81
CA ASP A 123 18.66 -2.11 7.20
C ASP A 123 18.17 -0.82 7.91
N LEU A 124 17.92 0.27 7.19
CA LEU A 124 17.28 1.47 7.75
C LEU A 124 15.85 1.60 7.21
N VAL A 125 14.87 1.68 8.12
CA VAL A 125 13.45 1.77 7.75
C VAL A 125 13.18 3.06 6.97
N VAL A 126 12.66 2.95 5.75
CA VAL A 126 12.32 4.08 4.87
C VAL A 126 10.82 4.30 4.75
N ARG A 127 10.02 3.25 4.98
CA ARG A 127 8.56 3.30 4.87
C ARG A 127 7.92 2.34 5.87
N ILE A 128 6.79 2.73 6.44
CA ILE A 128 5.93 1.87 7.24
C ILE A 128 4.49 2.00 6.74
N ASN A 129 3.90 0.89 6.29
CA ASN A 129 2.48 0.79 5.97
C ASN A 129 1.78 0.01 7.08
N ILE A 130 0.67 0.52 7.59
CA ILE A 130 -0.17 -0.16 8.59
C ILE A 130 -1.53 -0.37 7.96
N GLU A 131 -1.98 -1.61 7.95
CA GLU A 131 -3.29 -2.01 7.50
C GLU A 131 -4.10 -2.51 8.68
N TYR A 132 -5.25 -1.90 8.92
CA TYR A 132 -6.13 -2.30 10.01
C TYR A 132 -7.03 -3.43 9.55
N ASP A 133 -7.08 -4.49 10.34
CA ASP A 133 -7.88 -5.67 10.04
C ASP A 133 -9.31 -5.48 10.53
N ARG A 134 -10.23 -5.31 9.57
CA ARG A 134 -11.68 -5.19 9.82
C ARG A 134 -12.42 -6.50 9.65
N CYS A 135 -11.70 -7.61 9.65
CA CYS A 135 -12.32 -8.90 9.49
C CYS A 135 -13.02 -9.34 10.77
N GLU A 136 -14.34 -9.56 10.68
CA GLU A 136 -15.16 -10.03 11.81
C GLU A 136 -14.86 -11.49 12.18
N SER A 137 -14.67 -12.35 11.19
CA SER A 137 -14.24 -13.72 11.39
C SER A 137 -13.56 -14.27 10.15
N ARG A 138 -12.71 -15.29 10.30
CA ARG A 138 -12.05 -15.96 9.17
C ARG A 138 -12.56 -17.37 9.04
N ALA A 139 -13.15 -17.68 7.90
CA ALA A 139 -13.64 -19.00 7.58
C ALA A 139 -12.84 -19.60 6.42
N LYS A 140 -12.63 -20.92 6.47
CA LYS A 140 -12.02 -21.63 5.35
C LYS A 140 -12.97 -21.60 4.15
N ARG A 141 -12.46 -21.20 3.00
CA ARG A 141 -13.16 -21.21 1.73
C ARG A 141 -12.34 -21.96 0.68
N LYS A 142 -13.07 -22.57 -0.26
CA LYS A 142 -12.51 -23.06 -1.50
C LYS A 142 -12.57 -21.95 -2.55
N PRO A 143 -11.59 -21.87 -3.47
CA PRO A 143 -11.64 -20.91 -4.57
C PRO A 143 -12.91 -21.11 -5.40
N PHE A 144 -13.57 -20.01 -5.74
CA PHE A 144 -14.81 -20.01 -6.50
C PHE A 144 -14.56 -20.63 -7.88
N GLY A 145 -15.38 -21.62 -8.28
CA GLY A 145 -15.25 -22.28 -9.58
C GLY A 145 -14.43 -23.59 -9.60
N PHE A 146 -13.80 -23.99 -8.49
CA PHE A 146 -12.99 -25.22 -8.44
C PHE A 146 -13.42 -26.13 -7.28
N GLN A 147 -14.57 -26.79 -7.41
CA GLN A 147 -15.13 -27.66 -6.35
C GLN A 147 -14.25 -28.87 -6.00
N ASP A 148 -13.37 -29.30 -6.92
CA ASP A 148 -12.46 -30.45 -6.78
C ASP A 148 -11.05 -30.12 -6.28
N THR A 149 -10.78 -28.88 -5.87
CA THR A 149 -9.47 -28.52 -5.31
C THR A 149 -9.39 -28.81 -3.82
N THR A 150 -8.25 -29.37 -3.38
CA THR A 150 -7.85 -29.51 -1.95
C THR A 150 -7.31 -28.20 -1.36
N PHE A 151 -7.18 -27.17 -2.19
CA PHE A 151 -6.71 -25.86 -1.77
C PHE A 151 -7.83 -25.12 -1.02
N GLU A 152 -7.70 -25.04 0.30
CA GLU A 152 -8.54 -24.24 1.18
C GLU A 152 -7.74 -23.02 1.65
N PHE A 153 -8.33 -21.84 1.60
CA PHE A 153 -7.74 -20.63 2.15
C PHE A 153 -8.69 -19.98 3.17
N PHE A 154 -8.15 -19.26 4.15
CA PHE A 154 -8.97 -18.51 5.08
C PHE A 154 -9.43 -17.20 4.43
N ALA A 155 -10.72 -17.09 4.15
CA ALA A 155 -11.33 -15.87 3.67
C ALA A 155 -11.98 -15.11 4.84
N CYS A 156 -12.05 -13.80 4.69
CA CYS A 156 -12.81 -12.99 5.63
C CYS A 156 -14.32 -13.24 5.48
N GLU A 157 -15.00 -13.39 6.61
CA GLU A 157 -16.45 -13.48 6.73
C GLU A 157 -16.94 -12.36 7.63
N GLY A 158 -17.72 -11.45 7.05
CA GLY A 158 -18.25 -10.28 7.75
C GLY A 158 -17.23 -9.16 7.94
N VAL A 159 -17.69 -8.11 8.59
CA VAL A 159 -16.98 -6.84 8.73
C VAL A 159 -17.16 -6.34 10.15
N ASP A 160 -16.05 -6.14 10.86
CA ASP A 160 -16.09 -5.55 12.19
C ASP A 160 -16.31 -4.04 12.07
N MET A 161 -17.56 -3.65 12.26
CA MET A 161 -18.04 -2.25 12.23
C MET A 161 -17.87 -1.55 13.58
N THR A 162 -17.27 -2.22 14.57
CA THR A 162 -17.07 -1.65 15.91
C THR A 162 -15.96 -0.60 15.83
N GLU A 163 -16.28 0.65 16.20
CA GLU A 163 -15.24 1.66 16.39
C GLU A 163 -14.31 1.27 17.55
N LYS A 164 -13.01 1.34 17.31
CA LYS A 164 -11.99 1.05 18.32
C LYS A 164 -11.38 2.34 18.83
N ASN A 165 -10.73 2.31 20.00
CA ASN A 165 -10.14 3.51 20.61
C ASN A 165 -9.18 4.27 19.66
N PHE A 166 -8.45 3.54 18.82
CA PHE A 166 -7.55 4.15 17.84
C PHE A 166 -8.30 4.88 16.72
N ASP A 167 -9.50 4.45 16.34
CA ASP A 167 -10.33 5.11 15.32
C ASP A 167 -10.73 6.50 15.78
N THR A 168 -11.25 6.59 17.00
CA THR A 168 -11.63 7.85 17.61
C THR A 168 -10.42 8.77 17.76
N ALA A 169 -9.29 8.26 18.27
CA ALA A 169 -8.08 9.06 18.48
C ALA A 169 -7.52 9.62 17.16
N LEU A 170 -7.47 8.80 16.11
CA LEU A 170 -7.00 9.22 14.80
C LEU A 170 -7.94 10.24 14.16
N TYR A 171 -9.25 10.04 14.26
CA TYR A 171 -10.21 11.01 13.74
C TYR A 171 -10.10 12.38 14.42
N GLN A 172 -9.93 12.42 15.75
CA GLN A 172 -9.73 13.70 16.45
C GLN A 172 -8.44 14.40 16.00
N SER A 173 -7.37 13.65 15.73
CA SER A 173 -6.13 14.19 15.18
C SER A 173 -6.34 14.83 13.80
N ILE A 174 -7.04 14.12 12.90
CA ILE A 174 -7.41 14.63 11.56
C ILE A 174 -8.26 15.90 11.68
N LYS A 175 -9.27 15.87 12.54
CA LYS A 175 -10.17 17.01 12.75
C LYS A 175 -9.43 18.23 13.28
N ALA A 176 -8.46 18.04 14.19
CA ALA A 176 -7.63 19.12 14.73
C ALA A 176 -6.75 19.81 13.67
N ARG A 177 -6.32 19.08 12.63
CA ARG A 177 -5.54 19.64 11.51
C ARG A 177 -6.37 20.46 10.53
N GLY A 178 -7.68 20.22 10.44
CA GLY A 178 -8.60 21.02 9.62
C GLY A 178 -8.41 20.89 8.11
N LYS A 179 -7.71 19.85 7.61
CA LYS A 179 -7.46 19.60 6.18
C LYS A 179 -7.89 18.20 5.68
N PRO A 180 -9.12 17.74 5.94
CA PRO A 180 -9.56 16.44 5.45
C PRO A 180 -9.62 16.39 3.90
N GLY A 181 -8.96 15.42 3.28
CA GLY A 181 -9.07 15.08 1.86
C GLY A 181 -10.05 13.95 1.58
N TYR A 182 -10.62 13.87 0.37
CA TYR A 182 -11.66 12.88 0.08
C TYR A 182 -11.54 12.27 -1.33
N ASN A 183 -11.87 10.98 -1.47
CA ASN A 183 -12.40 10.30 -2.67
C ASN A 183 -12.91 8.89 -2.29
N LYS A 184 -13.30 7.90 -3.12
CA LYS A 184 -14.02 7.82 -4.41
C LYS A 184 -15.52 7.49 -4.11
N GLN A 185 -16.49 8.38 -4.04
CA GLN A 185 -16.52 9.80 -4.33
C GLN A 185 -17.29 10.52 -3.24
N GLY A 186 -16.57 11.41 -2.57
CA GLY A 186 -17.03 12.21 -1.46
C GLY A 186 -17.19 13.69 -1.77
N ASP A 187 -16.48 14.36 -2.67
CA ASP A 187 -15.02 14.45 -2.90
C ASP A 187 -14.56 15.82 -2.29
N PRO A 188 -13.26 16.14 -2.15
CA PRO A 188 -12.51 16.62 -3.29
C PRO A 188 -11.23 15.78 -3.49
N GLY A 189 -11.10 15.30 -4.74
CA GLY A 189 -10.50 14.03 -5.18
C GLY A 189 -8.99 13.83 -5.06
N MET A 190 -8.46 12.77 -5.70
CA MET A 190 -7.01 12.56 -5.89
C MET A 190 -6.29 13.84 -6.39
N LEU A 191 -6.97 14.61 -7.24
CA LEU A 191 -6.48 15.85 -7.85
C LEU A 191 -6.84 17.11 -7.05
N ASN A 192 -7.47 16.98 -5.88
CA ASN A 192 -7.67 18.09 -4.97
C ASN A 192 -6.45 18.27 -4.07
N PHE A 193 -5.47 19.04 -4.54
CA PHE A 193 -4.26 19.29 -3.78
C PHE A 193 -4.48 20.02 -2.44
N ALA A 194 -5.71 20.38 -2.06
CA ALA A 194 -6.01 20.89 -0.72
C ALA A 194 -5.79 19.83 0.39
N TRP A 195 -5.93 18.53 0.10
CA TRP A 195 -5.66 17.47 1.08
C TRP A 195 -4.17 17.28 1.35
N SER A 196 -3.33 17.54 0.34
CA SER A 196 -1.90 17.55 0.55
C SER A 196 -1.42 18.90 1.05
N GLY A 197 -2.09 20.02 0.75
CA GLY A 197 -1.89 21.37 1.33
C GLY A 197 -0.49 22.00 1.24
N SER A 198 0.52 21.21 0.88
CA SER A 198 1.96 21.43 1.07
C SER A 198 2.79 20.60 0.08
N ALA A 199 2.18 19.78 -0.80
CA ALA A 199 2.88 18.96 -1.80
C ALA A 199 3.53 19.86 -2.86
N HIS A 200 4.66 20.46 -2.49
CA HIS A 200 5.47 21.41 -3.24
C HIS A 200 6.94 21.05 -3.05
N GLY A 201 7.81 21.49 -3.96
CA GLY A 201 9.24 21.15 -3.91
C GLY A 201 9.56 19.76 -4.47
N ALA A 202 10.75 19.25 -4.14
CA ALA A 202 11.37 18.09 -4.80
C ALA A 202 10.59 16.78 -4.66
N PHE A 203 9.78 16.61 -3.61
CA PHE A 203 9.09 15.36 -3.29
C PHE A 203 7.60 15.34 -3.71
N ALA A 204 7.08 16.47 -4.23
CA ALA A 204 5.66 16.64 -4.52
C ALA A 204 5.11 15.65 -5.55
N ALA A 205 5.91 15.31 -6.58
CA ALA A 205 5.49 14.36 -7.60
C ALA A 205 5.37 12.94 -7.04
N THR A 206 6.33 12.53 -6.22
CA THR A 206 6.34 11.22 -5.57
C THR A 206 5.22 11.11 -4.54
N GLU A 207 5.00 12.12 -3.70
CA GLU A 207 3.86 12.15 -2.75
C GLU A 207 2.53 11.94 -3.50
N ARG A 208 2.28 12.70 -4.58
CA ARG A 208 1.06 12.56 -5.38
C ARG A 208 0.89 11.14 -5.91
N ARG A 209 1.97 10.58 -6.47
CA ARG A 209 1.95 9.22 -7.04
C ARG A 209 1.66 8.18 -5.96
N THR A 210 2.34 8.23 -4.83
CA THR A 210 2.08 7.33 -3.69
C THR A 210 0.63 7.41 -3.24
N MET A 211 0.04 8.62 -3.31
CA MET A 211 -1.34 8.85 -2.92
C MET A 211 -2.38 8.45 -3.99
N VAL A 212 -1.96 8.10 -5.21
CA VAL A 212 -2.87 7.60 -6.25
C VAL A 212 -3.49 6.26 -5.86
N ASP A 213 -2.63 5.39 -5.31
CA ASP A 213 -3.00 4.04 -4.90
C ASP A 213 -3.23 3.94 -3.38
N PHE A 214 -2.94 5.01 -2.63
CA PHE A 214 -3.28 5.10 -1.22
C PHE A 214 -4.74 5.48 -1.04
N GLY A 215 -5.45 4.67 -0.27
CA GLY A 215 -6.84 4.93 0.09
C GLY A 215 -7.40 3.84 0.96
N CYS A 216 -8.71 3.86 1.11
CA CYS A 216 -9.41 2.84 1.87
C CYS A 216 -9.53 1.52 1.06
N ASP A 217 -9.46 1.59 -0.28
CA ASP A 217 -9.51 0.43 -1.18
C ASP A 217 -8.13 -0.23 -1.31
N ILE A 218 -8.03 -1.52 -0.94
CA ILE A 218 -6.89 -2.36 -1.26
C ILE A 218 -7.46 -3.53 -2.04
N ARG A 219 -7.32 -3.50 -3.36
CA ARG A 219 -7.73 -4.55 -4.30
C ARG A 219 -6.92 -5.84 -4.12
N GLY A 220 -7.07 -6.49 -2.96
CA GLY A 220 -6.67 -7.87 -2.71
C GLY A 220 -7.92 -8.74 -2.65
N GLU A 221 -8.01 -9.74 -3.52
CA GLU A 221 -9.19 -10.54 -3.86
C GLU A 221 -9.82 -11.39 -2.71
N ALA A 222 -9.34 -11.26 -1.48
CA ALA A 222 -10.00 -11.76 -0.27
C ALA A 222 -10.53 -10.59 0.57
N SER A 223 -11.26 -9.67 -0.09
CA SER A 223 -11.85 -8.45 0.48
C SER A 223 -12.19 -8.64 1.96
N ARG A 224 -11.43 -7.96 2.82
CA ARG A 224 -11.77 -7.61 4.19
C ARG A 224 -12.94 -6.62 4.09
N GLN A 225 -14.08 -7.14 3.63
CA GLN A 225 -15.21 -6.41 3.06
C GLN A 225 -15.50 -5.17 3.90
N LEU A 226 -15.69 -4.02 3.27
CA LEU A 226 -16.25 -2.84 3.90
C LEU A 226 -16.95 -2.03 2.82
N PRO A 227 -18.24 -1.69 3.00
CA PRO A 227 -19.33 -2.47 3.59
C PRO A 227 -20.07 -3.26 2.47
N PRO A 228 -21.08 -4.10 2.79
CA PRO A 228 -21.97 -4.66 1.76
C PRO A 228 -22.48 -3.53 0.84
N SER A 229 -22.70 -3.83 -0.44
CA SER A 229 -23.08 -2.89 -1.52
C SER A 229 -24.31 -2.00 -1.24
N VAL A 230 -24.98 -2.19 -0.12
CA VAL A 230 -26.15 -1.46 0.39
C VAL A 230 -25.81 -0.28 1.31
N MET A 231 -24.60 -0.16 1.85
CA MET A 231 -24.25 0.95 2.75
C MET A 231 -23.53 2.07 2.01
N LYS A 232 -23.93 3.31 2.30
CA LYS A 232 -23.21 4.50 1.84
C LYS A 232 -22.00 4.75 2.74
N TYR A 233 -20.85 5.03 2.13
CA TYR A 233 -19.63 5.39 2.83
C TYR A 233 -18.82 6.41 2.02
N ARG A 234 -17.85 7.06 2.66
CA ARG A 234 -16.80 7.84 2.01
C ARG A 234 -15.43 7.49 2.59
N CYS A 235 -14.38 7.62 1.78
CA CYS A 235 -13.01 7.49 2.26
C CYS A 235 -12.44 8.89 2.55
N LEU A 236 -12.15 9.12 3.83
CA LEU A 236 -11.43 10.27 4.34
C LEU A 236 -9.93 9.96 4.28
N ILE A 237 -9.17 10.81 3.61
CA ILE A 237 -7.71 10.74 3.50
C ILE A 237 -7.14 12.01 4.12
N ASP A 238 -6.27 11.85 5.10
CA ASP A 238 -5.55 12.96 5.74
C ASP A 238 -4.06 12.76 5.55
N VAL A 239 -3.36 13.83 5.16
CA VAL A 239 -1.93 13.83 4.93
C VAL A 239 -1.26 14.85 5.83
N GLU A 240 -0.33 14.37 6.63
CA GLU A 240 0.51 15.16 7.52
C GLU A 240 1.89 15.29 6.88
N ASN A 241 2.09 16.38 6.15
CA ASN A 241 3.31 16.71 5.42
C ASN A 241 3.87 18.09 5.79
N GLY A 242 3.79 18.45 7.08
CA GLY A 242 4.43 19.67 7.60
C GLY A 242 5.94 19.68 7.34
N ASP A 243 6.56 18.50 7.31
CA ASP A 243 7.89 18.27 6.75
C ASP A 243 7.75 17.53 5.41
N PRO A 244 8.08 18.16 4.26
CA PRO A 244 8.01 17.50 2.96
C PRO A 244 8.97 16.30 2.79
N SER A 245 10.01 16.21 3.63
CA SER A 245 10.95 15.09 3.60
C SER A 245 10.45 13.86 4.35
N ARG A 246 9.56 14.07 5.34
CA ARG A 246 8.97 13.02 6.17
C ARG A 246 7.51 13.29 6.42
N TRP A 247 6.66 12.54 5.73
CA TRP A 247 5.22 12.72 5.83
C TRP A 247 4.52 11.42 6.17
N SER A 248 3.27 11.56 6.61
CA SER A 248 2.40 10.43 6.88
C SER A 248 1.02 10.66 6.28
N ALA A 249 0.33 9.57 5.99
CA ALA A 249 -1.05 9.61 5.53
C ALA A 249 -1.90 8.63 6.33
N THR A 250 -3.17 8.98 6.55
CA THR A 250 -4.16 8.15 7.21
C THR A 250 -5.40 8.07 6.33
N ALA A 251 -5.88 6.85 6.06
CA ALA A 251 -7.12 6.59 5.36
C ALA A 251 -8.16 6.00 6.33
N MET A 252 -9.38 6.53 6.30
CA MET A 252 -10.47 6.17 7.18
C MET A 252 -11.79 6.10 6.40
N TYR A 253 -12.58 5.07 6.65
CA TYR A 253 -13.97 5.01 6.21
C TYR A 253 -14.84 5.85 7.14
N GLU A 254 -15.63 6.74 6.58
CA GLU A 254 -16.80 7.31 7.25
C GLU A 254 -18.05 6.68 6.64
N ILE A 255 -18.78 5.94 7.47
CA ILE A 255 -19.96 5.18 7.09
C ILE A 255 -21.18 5.98 7.48
N PHE A 256 -22.16 5.99 6.58
CA PHE A 256 -23.33 6.84 6.71
C PHE A 256 -24.55 6.04 7.15
N SER A 257 -25.32 6.62 8.08
CA SER A 257 -26.69 6.20 8.35
C SER A 257 -27.65 7.08 7.53
N PRO A 258 -28.67 6.47 6.87
CA PRO A 258 -29.69 7.24 6.16
C PRO A 258 -30.41 8.19 7.11
N GLY A 259 -30.34 9.49 6.82
CA GLY A 259 -31.10 10.51 7.54
C GLY A 259 -32.31 10.99 6.75
N ILE A 260 -33.19 11.73 7.40
CA ILE A 260 -34.43 12.26 6.78
C ILE A 260 -34.12 13.35 5.74
N VAL A 261 -33.05 14.11 5.94
CA VAL A 261 -32.69 15.26 5.08
C VAL A 261 -31.28 15.11 4.49
N PHE A 262 -30.31 14.70 5.31
CA PHE A 262 -28.96 14.37 4.90
C PHE A 262 -28.53 13.08 5.60
N ASP A 263 -27.63 12.32 4.98
CA ASP A 263 -27.04 11.16 5.64
C ASP A 263 -26.04 11.63 6.71
N ASP A 264 -26.07 11.00 7.89
CA ASP A 264 -25.17 11.32 9.01
C ASP A 264 -24.04 10.31 9.11
N VAL A 265 -22.83 10.76 9.47
CA VAL A 265 -21.71 9.84 9.74
C VAL A 265 -21.99 9.10 11.04
N SER A 266 -22.23 7.79 10.93
CA SER A 266 -22.59 6.92 12.04
C SER A 266 -21.41 6.12 12.58
N THR A 267 -20.40 5.85 11.75
CA THR A 267 -19.25 5.04 12.14
C THR A 267 -18.00 5.48 11.38
N ARG A 268 -16.86 5.42 12.06
CA ARG A 268 -15.54 5.77 11.54
C ARG A 268 -14.57 4.64 11.75
N LEU A 269 -14.01 4.11 10.67
CA LEU A 269 -13.13 2.96 10.71
C LEU A 269 -11.81 3.30 10.01
N THR A 270 -10.72 3.36 10.75
CA THR A 270 -9.37 3.46 10.17
C THR A 270 -9.12 2.27 9.27
N ALA A 271 -8.70 2.53 8.04
CA ALA A 271 -8.35 1.52 7.06
C ALA A 271 -6.83 1.32 7.03
N ARG A 272 -6.09 2.43 6.87
CA ARG A 272 -4.63 2.37 6.65
C ARG A 272 -3.92 3.57 7.20
N ARG A 273 -2.63 3.40 7.52
CA ARG A 273 -1.68 4.49 7.76
C ARG A 273 -0.40 4.24 7.01
N LEU A 274 0.27 5.31 6.61
CA LEU A 274 1.52 5.28 5.87
C LEU A 274 2.47 6.31 6.46
N PHE A 275 3.74 5.96 6.60
CA PHE A 275 4.82 6.84 7.07
C PHE A 275 6.01 6.65 6.14
N ILE A 276 6.59 7.75 5.66
CA ILE A 276 7.65 7.69 4.64
C ILE A 276 8.77 8.69 4.97
N ASP A 277 10.01 8.25 4.80
CA ASP A 277 11.20 9.09 4.67
C ASP A 277 11.54 9.22 3.17
N MET A 278 11.14 10.34 2.56
CA MET A 278 11.25 10.56 1.12
C MET A 278 12.68 10.59 0.60
N PRO A 279 13.63 11.30 1.24
CA PRO A 279 15.04 11.24 0.85
C PRO A 279 15.58 9.80 0.87
N ALA A 280 15.28 9.03 1.92
CA ALA A 280 15.79 7.68 2.04
C ALA A 280 15.14 6.72 1.02
N GLU A 281 13.83 6.85 0.76
CA GLU A 281 13.13 6.07 -0.26
C GLU A 281 13.67 6.38 -1.67
N GLN A 282 13.89 7.65 -2.01
CA GLN A 282 14.48 8.03 -3.30
C GLN A 282 15.93 7.56 -3.44
N ALA A 283 16.73 7.63 -2.38
CA ALA A 283 18.09 7.10 -2.38
C ALA A 283 18.10 5.59 -2.61
N ALA A 284 17.18 4.86 -1.99
CA ALA A 284 17.01 3.43 -2.21
C ALA A 284 16.61 3.12 -3.67
N ALA A 285 15.65 3.85 -4.23
CA ALA A 285 15.23 3.71 -5.63
C ALA A 285 16.39 3.99 -6.60
N ALA A 286 17.16 5.06 -6.35
CA ALA A 286 18.33 5.39 -7.15
C ALA A 286 19.44 4.32 -7.07
N ALA A 287 19.62 3.69 -5.90
CA ALA A 287 20.64 2.66 -5.70
C ALA A 287 20.37 1.37 -6.48
N ILE A 288 19.10 0.99 -6.66
CA ILE A 288 18.71 -0.25 -7.37
C ILE A 288 18.60 -0.05 -8.88
N ARG A 289 18.48 1.20 -9.33
CA ARG A 289 18.23 1.56 -10.72
C ARG A 289 19.23 0.99 -11.72
N PRO A 290 20.56 1.00 -11.49
CA PRO A 290 21.52 0.50 -12.48
C PRO A 290 21.35 -1.00 -12.78
N GLU A 291 21.08 -1.80 -11.75
CA GLU A 291 20.91 -3.25 -11.88
C GLU A 291 19.58 -3.58 -12.58
N LEU A 292 18.50 -2.88 -12.22
CA LEU A 292 17.21 -3.01 -12.89
C LEU A 292 17.29 -2.56 -14.36
N GLN A 293 18.02 -1.48 -14.65
CA GLN A 293 18.24 -0.99 -16.01
C GLN A 293 18.99 -2.03 -16.85
N ALA A 294 20.05 -2.64 -16.31
CA ALA A 294 20.80 -3.69 -17.01
C ALA A 294 19.92 -4.91 -17.34
N MET A 295 19.01 -5.31 -16.43
CA MET A 295 18.05 -6.38 -16.70
C MET A 295 17.10 -6.01 -17.85
N ILE A 296 16.52 -4.81 -17.82
CA ILE A 296 15.61 -4.33 -18.87
C ILE A 296 16.32 -4.20 -20.21
N ASP A 297 17.54 -3.64 -20.23
CA ASP A 297 18.31 -3.48 -21.46
C ASP A 297 18.65 -4.83 -22.10
N GLY A 298 18.98 -5.84 -21.29
CA GLY A 298 19.16 -7.20 -21.76
C GLY A 298 17.90 -7.77 -22.44
N ILE A 299 16.72 -7.51 -21.88
CA ILE A 299 15.44 -7.92 -22.48
C ILE A 299 15.17 -7.15 -23.78
N LYS A 300 15.44 -5.84 -23.81
CA LYS A 300 15.31 -5.02 -25.04
C LYS A 300 16.23 -5.47 -26.17
N THR A 301 17.44 -5.93 -25.84
CA THR A 301 18.34 -6.56 -26.83
C THR A 301 17.71 -7.82 -27.39
N GLN A 302 17.20 -8.72 -26.53
CA GLN A 302 16.51 -9.94 -27.00
C GLN A 302 15.31 -9.63 -27.90
N ILE A 303 14.50 -8.63 -27.55
CA ILE A 303 13.38 -8.16 -28.38
C ILE A 303 13.89 -7.70 -29.76
N SER A 304 14.97 -6.91 -29.79
CA SER A 304 15.57 -6.39 -31.02
C SER A 304 16.12 -7.52 -31.90
N ASP A 305 16.78 -8.50 -31.30
CA ASP A 305 17.33 -9.68 -32.01
C ASP A 305 16.21 -10.52 -32.61
N ARG A 306 15.12 -10.76 -31.87
CA ARG A 306 13.92 -11.46 -32.39
C ARG A 306 13.31 -10.75 -33.59
N LYS A 307 13.22 -9.41 -33.56
CA LYS A 307 12.73 -8.62 -34.69
C LYS A 307 13.66 -8.71 -35.91
N ALA A 308 14.96 -8.59 -35.70
CA ALA A 308 15.96 -8.67 -36.77
C ALA A 308 15.95 -10.06 -37.43
N GLN A 309 15.89 -11.13 -36.63
CA GLN A 309 15.79 -12.49 -37.13
C GLN A 309 14.53 -12.69 -37.98
N LYS A 310 13.37 -12.23 -37.52
CA LYS A 310 12.12 -12.33 -38.29
C LYS A 310 12.21 -11.61 -39.64
N ALA A 311 12.76 -10.40 -39.65
CA ALA A 311 12.96 -9.63 -40.88
C ALA A 311 13.92 -10.34 -41.85
N SER A 312 14.98 -10.97 -41.33
CA SER A 312 15.90 -11.79 -42.12
C SER A 312 15.20 -13.02 -42.71
N ASP A 313 14.42 -13.74 -41.90
CA ASP A 313 13.69 -14.93 -42.33
C ASP A 313 12.64 -14.59 -43.40
N ASP A 314 11.90 -13.48 -43.22
CA ASP A 314 10.92 -13.01 -44.20
C ASP A 314 11.58 -12.55 -45.51
N GLY A 315 12.76 -11.94 -45.42
CA GLY A 315 13.60 -11.61 -46.58
C GLY A 315 14.06 -12.87 -47.32
N ALA A 316 14.50 -13.90 -46.60
CA ALA A 316 14.90 -15.18 -47.18
C ALA A 316 13.72 -15.88 -47.88
N VAL A 317 12.53 -15.89 -47.27
CA VAL A 317 11.31 -16.42 -47.89
C VAL A 317 10.94 -15.63 -49.15
N SER A 318 10.97 -14.29 -49.09
CA SER A 318 10.69 -13.43 -50.25
C SER A 318 11.65 -13.68 -51.41
N ASN A 319 12.93 -13.90 -51.12
CA ASN A 319 13.96 -14.25 -52.10
C ASN A 319 13.70 -15.63 -52.75
N VAL A 320 13.31 -16.65 -51.97
CA VAL A 320 12.94 -17.98 -52.50
C VAL A 320 11.69 -17.91 -53.38
N LEU A 321 10.71 -17.07 -53.03
CA LEU A 321 9.47 -16.91 -53.77
C LEU A 321 9.61 -16.04 -55.03
N GLY A 322 10.82 -15.57 -55.36
CA GLY A 322 11.07 -14.74 -56.54
C GLY A 322 10.45 -13.34 -56.46
N ALA A 323 10.08 -12.91 -55.25
CA ALA A 323 9.54 -11.57 -54.97
C ALA A 323 10.64 -10.55 -54.62
N GLY A 324 11.91 -10.97 -54.59
CA GLY A 324 13.06 -10.10 -54.34
C GLY A 324 13.37 -9.23 -55.56
N ASN A 325 13.59 -7.93 -55.31
CA ASN A 325 14.36 -7.05 -56.21
C ASN A 325 15.82 -7.52 -56.28
#